data_AF-A0A5N6UYI4-F1
#
_entry.id   AF-A0A5N6UYI4-F1
#
_cell.length_a   1.000
_cell.length_b   1.000
_cell.length_c   1.000
_cell.angle_alpha   90.00
_cell.angle_beta   90.00
_cell.angle_gamma   90.00
#
_symmetry.space_group_name_H-M   'P 1'
#
loop_
_entity.id
_entity.type
_entity.pdbx_description
1 polymer ?
#
loop_
_entity_poly.entity_id
_entity_poly.type
_entity_poly.pdbx_seq_one_letter_code
_entity_poly.pdbx_strand_id
1 'polypeptide(L)'
;MSRAFFRDSTTARYFRAGGPDLCEAPYNCRRLPSDHIPFDDIERILHNCNIRFLVTSPSLVECTPGYDDSAEPIQTLQVLSRRHDNDSRDYWLHAVQEIHTLLCSRGLDNITIDIIDWQLARGPEIYLCKSSDAIFPKWDTVRKQIVQMVDISGFQLLGCYRIGHDFGEENSTPSVLVTVDPKVERDWSSVEHDIRMILTEFDLGMVDVRIFKDRNIFCARQSWDQTQTSPSLPTVEEECPTRVTIGNGQFGLTCRHCVFDHVFTDLHIFEEKEEALRYMEGQKKDPKDRTLNITEPRSRDMIDEKRRSNSFRTLEEIQAAEDHPEDLTQKWGDLKKSLGDLENHLTELEAYKRAGSYEFGEVWADSGDDTRKTTTIMDWALLKPHPNRAYPSNQFASFSSLGERAPMPRIGHIKAGIVLPDEKNLFKQGCKTGVTWGKYSNLATTVFTATKSGELRTIDEHSVVYDIKHDFFKPGDSGSLIYDERGRIVGMAFGGQMTGQIVVFTHIDNLIADVKDQTGAERVVFYGQEEPVEEYDVDQN
;
A
#
# COMPACT_ATOMS: atom_id res chain seq x y z
N MET A 1 -15.42 21.79 28.25
CA MET A 1 -14.22 21.43 27.48
C MET A 1 -14.69 20.82 26.16
N SER A 2 -14.73 21.59 25.07
CA SER A 2 -15.06 21.04 23.74
C SER A 2 -13.78 20.45 23.16
N ARG A 3 -13.66 19.11 23.15
CA ARG A 3 -12.62 18.45 22.36
C ARG A 3 -12.86 18.79 20.89
N ALA A 4 -11.79 19.19 20.21
CA ALA A 4 -11.82 19.62 18.83
C ALA A 4 -12.25 18.45 17.94
N PHE A 5 -13.39 18.59 17.26
CA PHE A 5 -13.80 17.68 16.19
C PHE A 5 -12.73 17.73 15.10
N PHE A 6 -12.07 16.61 14.84
CA PHE A 6 -11.20 16.46 13.68
C PHE A 6 -12.02 16.79 12.42
N ARG A 7 -11.43 17.64 11.58
CA ARG A 7 -12.02 18.14 10.35
C ARG A 7 -11.98 17.01 9.31
N ASP A 8 -12.97 16.13 9.36
CA ASP A 8 -13.27 15.19 8.26
C ASP A 8 -13.29 15.98 6.93
N SER A 9 -12.92 15.34 5.82
CA SER A 9 -12.88 15.98 4.50
C SER A 9 -14.17 16.76 4.25
N THR A 10 -14.11 17.86 3.50
CA THR A 10 -15.27 18.74 3.23
C THR A 10 -16.50 17.95 2.78
N THR A 11 -16.31 16.83 2.06
CA THR A 11 -17.38 15.91 1.66
C THR A 11 -17.93 15.08 2.83
N ALA A 12 -17.07 14.44 3.63
CA ALA A 12 -17.50 13.57 4.72
C ALA A 12 -18.35 14.31 5.78
N ARG A 13 -18.10 15.60 6.01
CA ARG A 13 -18.90 16.42 6.96
C ARG A 13 -20.38 16.53 6.62
N TYR A 14 -20.74 16.37 5.34
CA TYR A 14 -22.14 16.42 4.93
C TYR A 14 -22.81 15.04 5.09
N PHE A 15 -22.07 13.95 4.94
CA PHE A 15 -22.66 12.60 4.89
C PHE A 15 -22.44 11.79 6.16
N ARG A 16 -22.09 12.45 7.28
CA ARG A 16 -21.75 11.79 8.54
C ARG A 16 -22.04 12.66 9.76
N ALA A 17 -22.53 12.03 10.83
CA ALA A 17 -22.69 12.62 12.15
C ALA A 17 -22.41 11.58 13.23
N GLY A 18 -21.67 11.96 14.26
CA GLY A 18 -21.32 11.02 15.33
C GLY A 18 -20.40 11.60 16.39
N GLY A 19 -20.03 10.77 17.37
CA GLY A 19 -19.16 11.13 18.49
C GLY A 19 -19.29 10.17 19.68
N PRO A 20 -18.44 10.33 20.72
CA PRO A 20 -17.45 11.39 20.88
C PRO A 20 -16.18 11.21 20.03
N ASP A 21 -15.73 9.97 19.81
CA ASP A 21 -14.46 9.67 19.14
C ASP A 21 -14.72 8.82 17.88
N LEU A 22 -14.84 9.47 16.71
CA LEU A 22 -15.13 8.80 15.44
C LEU A 22 -13.87 8.24 14.78
N CYS A 23 -13.99 7.02 14.24
CA CYS A 23 -12.97 6.43 13.37
C CYS A 23 -12.90 7.20 12.04
N GLU A 24 -11.71 7.53 11.53
CA GLU A 24 -11.56 8.25 10.25
C GLU A 24 -11.99 7.37 9.07
N ALA A 25 -12.79 7.91 8.14
CA ALA A 25 -13.25 7.17 6.97
C ALA A 25 -12.25 7.27 5.80
N PRO A 26 -12.09 6.22 4.97
CA PRO A 26 -12.75 4.92 5.07
C PRO A 26 -12.19 4.07 6.21
N TYR A 27 -13.03 3.21 6.81
CA TYR A 27 -12.64 2.33 7.91
C TYR A 27 -13.13 0.89 7.71
N ASN A 28 -12.35 -0.06 8.22
CA ASN A 28 -12.74 -1.46 8.31
C ASN A 28 -13.70 -1.65 9.49
N CYS A 29 -14.70 -2.53 9.31
CA CYS A 29 -15.67 -2.85 10.35
C CYS A 29 -15.67 -4.33 10.70
N ARG A 30 -15.62 -4.66 11.99
CA ARG A 30 -15.88 -6.01 12.50
C ARG A 30 -17.15 -6.00 13.35
N ARG A 31 -18.17 -6.78 12.98
CA ARG A 31 -19.41 -6.88 13.76
C ARG A 31 -19.14 -7.51 15.12
N LEU A 32 -19.76 -6.96 16.15
CA LEU A 32 -19.73 -7.46 17.53
C LEU A 32 -21.07 -8.06 17.95
N PRO A 33 -21.08 -9.01 18.91
CA PRO A 33 -22.29 -9.41 19.62
C PRO A 33 -22.94 -8.21 20.31
N SER A 34 -24.26 -8.09 20.26
CA SER A 34 -24.97 -6.87 20.64
C SER A 34 -26.23 -7.09 21.50
N ASP A 35 -26.31 -8.21 22.22
CA ASP A 35 -27.47 -8.58 23.03
C ASP A 35 -27.81 -7.57 24.15
N HIS A 36 -26.85 -6.73 24.54
CA HIS A 36 -27.00 -5.71 25.58
C HIS A 36 -27.39 -4.32 25.02
N ILE A 37 -27.43 -4.16 23.70
CA ILE A 37 -27.76 -2.88 23.06
C ILE A 37 -29.29 -2.73 22.98
N PRO A 38 -29.87 -1.61 23.46
CA PRO A 38 -31.31 -1.39 23.44
C PRO A 38 -31.80 -0.96 22.03
N PHE A 39 -31.71 -1.85 21.04
CA PHE A 39 -32.02 -1.52 19.64
C PHE A 39 -33.43 -0.98 19.44
N ASP A 40 -34.45 -1.51 20.13
CA ASP A 40 -35.83 -1.00 20.04
C ASP A 40 -35.95 0.49 20.43
N ASP A 41 -35.24 0.90 21.49
CA ASP A 41 -35.23 2.30 21.94
C ASP A 41 -34.49 3.19 20.94
N ILE A 42 -33.39 2.68 20.35
CA ILE A 42 -32.58 3.38 19.35
C ILE A 42 -33.37 3.56 18.04
N GLU A 43 -34.03 2.52 17.56
CA GLU A 43 -34.88 2.58 16.36
C GLU A 43 -36.01 3.59 16.53
N ARG A 44 -36.62 3.64 17.72
CA ARG A 44 -37.62 4.67 18.04
C ARG A 44 -37.05 6.08 17.96
N ILE A 45 -35.84 6.32 18.48
CA ILE A 45 -35.17 7.62 18.38
C ILE A 45 -34.91 7.98 16.91
N LEU A 46 -34.38 7.05 16.12
CA LEU A 46 -34.13 7.25 14.68
C LEU A 46 -35.42 7.58 13.92
N HIS A 47 -36.51 6.87 14.21
CA HIS A 47 -37.83 7.16 13.64
C HIS A 47 -38.37 8.54 14.04
N ASN A 48 -38.25 8.91 15.31
CA ASN A 48 -38.68 10.23 15.80
C ASN A 48 -37.88 11.36 15.15
N CYS A 49 -36.61 11.13 14.83
CA CYS A 49 -35.76 12.07 14.10
C CYS A 49 -35.92 11.98 12.57
N ASN A 50 -36.85 11.16 12.07
CA ASN A 50 -37.11 10.93 10.64
C ASN A 50 -35.85 10.45 9.87
N ILE A 51 -34.98 9.68 10.51
CA ILE A 51 -33.79 9.11 9.88
C ILE A 51 -34.15 7.77 9.24
N ARG A 52 -33.95 7.67 7.92
CA ARG A 52 -34.14 6.41 7.18
C ARG A 52 -32.84 5.63 7.13
N PHE A 53 -32.83 4.44 7.69
CA PHE A 53 -31.67 3.55 7.69
C PHE A 53 -31.91 2.34 6.77
N LEU A 54 -30.84 1.84 6.14
CA LEU A 54 -30.91 0.85 5.05
C LEU A 54 -30.91 -0.60 5.53
N VAL A 55 -30.34 -0.86 6.70
CA VAL A 55 -30.31 -2.17 7.33
C VAL A 55 -31.54 -2.32 8.21
N THR A 56 -32.03 -3.54 8.45
CA THR A 56 -33.17 -3.76 9.36
C THR A 56 -32.93 -3.27 10.79
N SER A 57 -31.69 -3.02 11.20
CA SER A 57 -31.34 -2.49 12.52
C SER A 57 -29.94 -1.84 12.51
N PRO A 58 -29.65 -0.90 13.45
CA PRO A 58 -28.29 -0.47 13.77
C PRO A 58 -27.37 -1.65 14.09
N SER A 59 -26.05 -1.47 13.96
CA SER A 59 -25.07 -2.53 14.21
C SER A 59 -24.00 -2.06 15.18
N LEU A 60 -23.66 -2.90 16.17
CA LEU A 60 -22.45 -2.69 16.97
C LEU A 60 -21.25 -3.27 16.22
N VAL A 61 -20.26 -2.43 15.96
CA VAL A 61 -19.05 -2.79 15.23
C VAL A 61 -17.81 -2.28 15.96
N GLU A 62 -16.67 -2.87 15.66
CA GLU A 62 -15.37 -2.26 15.89
C GLU A 62 -14.88 -1.64 14.58
N CYS A 63 -14.53 -0.36 14.64
CA CYS A 63 -14.01 0.38 13.50
C CYS A 63 -12.51 0.60 13.65
N THR A 64 -11.73 0.26 12.62
CA THR A 64 -10.31 0.63 12.49
C THR A 64 -10.12 1.42 11.19
N PRO A 65 -9.33 2.52 11.17
CA PRO A 65 -9.08 3.26 9.95
C PRO A 65 -8.57 2.32 8.86
N GLY A 66 -9.07 2.48 7.63
CA GLY A 66 -8.75 1.57 6.53
C GLY A 66 -7.27 1.56 6.19
N TYR A 67 -6.56 2.65 6.53
CA TYR A 67 -5.14 2.85 6.30
C TYR A 67 -4.22 2.44 7.46
N ASP A 68 -4.77 2.12 8.64
CA ASP A 68 -3.97 1.79 9.84
C ASP A 68 -4.54 0.55 10.55
N ASP A 69 -4.01 -0.62 10.20
CA ASP A 69 -4.35 -1.89 10.84
C ASP A 69 -3.86 -1.97 12.30
N SER A 70 -2.94 -1.09 12.71
CA SER A 70 -2.40 -1.06 14.07
C SER A 70 -3.18 -0.14 15.01
N ALA A 71 -4.10 0.66 14.47
CA ALA A 71 -4.96 1.53 15.26
C ALA A 71 -5.83 0.70 16.22
N GLU A 72 -5.98 1.20 17.45
CA GLU A 72 -6.89 0.59 18.41
C GLU A 72 -8.32 0.63 17.87
N PRO A 73 -9.03 -0.51 17.79
CA PRO A 73 -10.40 -0.54 17.29
C PRO A 73 -11.35 0.25 18.18
N ILE A 74 -12.20 1.08 17.56
CA ILE A 74 -13.20 1.88 18.27
C ILE A 74 -14.54 1.17 18.23
N GLN A 75 -15.08 0.83 19.40
CA GLN A 75 -16.45 0.30 19.51
C GLN A 75 -17.45 1.37 19.10
N THR A 76 -18.21 1.08 18.04
CA THR A 76 -19.08 2.03 17.38
C THR A 76 -20.45 1.41 17.14
N LEU A 77 -21.50 2.09 17.59
CA LEU A 77 -22.86 1.86 17.13
C LEU A 77 -23.03 2.56 15.78
N GLN A 78 -22.98 1.79 14.71
CA GLN A 78 -23.09 2.28 13.34
C GLN A 78 -24.55 2.25 12.87
N VAL A 79 -25.00 3.39 12.32
CA VAL A 79 -26.30 3.54 11.65
C VAL A 79 -26.04 3.90 10.20
N LEU A 80 -26.21 2.93 9.30
CA LEU A 80 -26.12 3.15 7.85
C LEU A 80 -27.41 3.79 7.35
N SER A 81 -27.32 5.07 7.01
CA SER A 81 -28.42 5.88 6.50
C SER A 81 -28.28 6.11 5.00
N ARG A 82 -29.37 6.46 4.33
CA ARG A 82 -29.32 7.04 2.98
C ARG A 82 -29.82 8.47 3.08
N ARG A 83 -28.92 9.43 2.91
CA ARG A 83 -29.27 10.84 2.97
C ARG A 83 -30.06 11.22 1.72
N HIS A 84 -31.17 11.92 1.93
CA HIS A 84 -31.90 12.61 0.86
C HIS A 84 -31.54 14.09 0.84
N ASP A 85 -31.73 14.76 -0.31
CA ASP A 85 -31.41 16.18 -0.51
C ASP A 85 -32.04 17.11 0.54
N ASN A 86 -33.16 16.70 1.15
CA ASN A 86 -33.89 17.46 2.16
C ASN A 86 -33.50 17.16 3.61
N ASP A 87 -32.60 16.20 3.86
CA ASP A 87 -32.23 15.81 5.23
C ASP A 87 -31.26 16.83 5.82
N SER A 88 -31.69 17.57 6.85
CA SER A 88 -30.77 18.42 7.62
C SER A 88 -29.83 17.57 8.46
N ARG A 89 -28.54 17.92 8.43
CA ARG A 89 -27.51 17.35 9.33
C ARG A 89 -27.89 17.50 10.80
N ASP A 90 -28.67 18.53 11.14
CA ASP A 90 -29.12 18.79 12.51
C ASP A 90 -29.98 17.64 13.05
N TYR A 91 -30.77 16.97 12.21
CA TYR A 91 -31.55 15.80 12.63
C TYR A 91 -30.66 14.63 13.00
N TRP A 92 -29.59 14.39 12.23
CA TRP A 92 -28.63 13.34 12.54
C TRP A 92 -27.86 13.65 13.82
N LEU A 93 -27.42 14.91 14.01
CA LEU A 93 -26.76 15.34 15.24
C LEU A 93 -27.66 15.21 16.46
N HIS A 94 -28.95 15.56 16.33
CA HIS A 94 -29.94 15.40 17.39
C HIS A 94 -30.13 13.93 17.76
N ALA A 95 -30.30 13.04 16.76
CA ALA A 95 -30.41 11.61 16.99
C ALA A 95 -29.16 11.02 17.68
N VAL A 96 -27.96 11.42 17.24
CA VAL A 96 -26.69 11.03 17.87
C VAL A 96 -26.69 11.41 19.36
N GLN A 97 -27.12 12.62 19.70
CA GLN A 97 -27.15 13.10 21.09
C GLN A 97 -28.16 12.32 21.96
N GLU A 98 -29.35 12.05 21.44
CA GLU A 98 -30.36 11.24 22.14
C GLU A 98 -29.90 9.81 22.35
N ILE A 99 -29.36 9.16 21.31
CA ILE A 99 -28.82 7.80 21.39
C ILE A 99 -27.65 7.75 22.38
N HIS A 100 -26.76 8.74 22.36
CA HIS A 100 -25.63 8.81 23.30
C HIS A 100 -26.12 8.90 24.74
N THR A 101 -27.10 9.76 25.01
CA THR A 101 -27.69 9.91 26.34
C THR A 101 -28.35 8.60 26.81
N LEU A 102 -29.04 7.91 25.90
CA LEU A 102 -29.60 6.57 26.17
C LEU A 102 -28.51 5.56 26.54
N LEU A 103 -27.44 5.45 25.74
CA LEU A 103 -26.33 4.52 25.98
C LEU A 103 -25.62 4.83 27.31
N CYS A 104 -25.34 6.11 27.60
CA CYS A 104 -24.76 6.51 28.88
C CYS A 104 -25.67 6.13 30.07
N SER A 105 -26.99 6.27 29.96
CA SER A 105 -27.92 5.89 31.03
C SER A 105 -27.93 4.39 31.33
N ARG A 106 -27.42 3.57 30.41
CA ARG A 106 -27.27 2.11 30.52
C ARG A 106 -25.86 1.67 30.89
N GLY A 107 -24.93 2.60 31.13
CA GLY A 107 -23.52 2.29 31.41
C GLY A 107 -22.72 1.84 30.19
N LEU A 108 -23.09 2.33 29.00
CA LEU A 108 -22.45 2.04 27.71
C LEU A 108 -21.80 3.31 27.12
N ASP A 109 -21.19 4.13 27.98
CA ASP A 109 -20.56 5.40 27.63
C ASP A 109 -19.25 5.26 26.82
N ASN A 110 -18.74 4.04 26.69
CA ASN A 110 -17.58 3.71 25.87
C ASN A 110 -17.91 3.45 24.39
N ILE A 111 -19.19 3.48 23.99
CA ILE A 111 -19.63 3.22 22.61
C ILE A 111 -19.80 4.55 21.87
N THR A 112 -19.00 4.76 20.82
CA THR A 112 -19.17 5.87 19.88
C THR A 112 -20.40 5.63 19.01
N ILE A 113 -21.11 6.68 18.60
CA ILE A 113 -22.22 6.56 17.63
C ILE A 113 -21.76 7.14 16.30
N ASP A 114 -22.03 6.44 15.21
CA ASP A 114 -21.73 6.89 13.84
C ASP A 114 -22.94 6.71 12.92
N ILE A 115 -23.68 7.79 12.67
CA ILE A 115 -24.69 7.86 11.63
C ILE A 115 -24.00 8.31 10.35
N ILE A 116 -23.87 7.39 9.39
CA ILE A 116 -23.09 7.59 8.17
C ILE A 116 -23.92 7.23 6.95
N ASP A 117 -23.77 8.00 5.88
CA ASP A 117 -24.33 7.62 4.58
C ASP A 117 -23.64 6.34 4.11
N TRP A 118 -24.44 5.36 3.69
CA TRP A 118 -23.93 4.07 3.25
C TRP A 118 -22.95 4.17 2.06
N GLN A 119 -23.09 5.18 1.19
CA GLN A 119 -22.15 5.41 0.09
C GLN A 119 -20.80 5.94 0.61
N LEU A 120 -20.82 6.76 1.67
CA LEU A 120 -19.60 7.20 2.31
C LEU A 120 -18.94 6.05 3.07
N ALA A 121 -19.72 5.22 3.77
CA ALA A 121 -19.23 4.06 4.51
C ALA A 121 -18.56 3.02 3.59
N ARG A 122 -19.06 2.85 2.36
CA ARG A 122 -18.45 1.97 1.36
C ARG A 122 -17.15 2.52 0.77
N GLY A 123 -16.90 3.82 0.92
CA GLY A 123 -15.84 4.53 0.21
C GLY A 123 -16.27 4.93 -1.21
N PRO A 124 -15.54 5.86 -1.84
CA PRO A 124 -15.86 6.31 -3.19
C PRO A 124 -15.57 5.21 -4.22
N GLU A 125 -16.35 5.20 -5.29
CA GLU A 125 -16.06 4.44 -6.49
C GLU A 125 -15.08 5.23 -7.37
N ILE A 126 -14.09 4.51 -7.92
CA ILE A 126 -13.04 5.07 -8.75
C ILE A 126 -13.19 4.51 -10.16
N TYR A 127 -13.21 5.42 -11.12
CA TYR A 127 -13.30 5.14 -12.55
C TYR A 127 -12.19 5.87 -13.30
N LEU A 128 -11.93 5.45 -14.54
CA LEU A 128 -10.98 6.13 -15.40
C LEU A 128 -11.56 7.48 -15.86
N CYS A 129 -10.69 8.45 -16.09
CA CYS A 129 -11.07 9.65 -16.82
C CYS A 129 -11.25 9.30 -18.30
N LYS A 130 -12.25 9.90 -18.94
CA LYS A 130 -12.53 9.71 -20.36
C LYS A 130 -11.69 10.69 -21.18
N SER A 131 -11.38 10.33 -22.41
CA SER A 131 -10.75 11.25 -23.36
C SER A 131 -11.57 12.52 -23.63
N SER A 132 -12.89 12.49 -23.35
CA SER A 132 -13.79 13.65 -23.42
C SER A 132 -13.71 14.57 -22.20
N ASP A 133 -13.12 14.12 -21.08
CA ASP A 133 -12.97 14.95 -19.89
C ASP A 133 -11.92 16.04 -20.15
N ALA A 134 -12.25 17.29 -19.80
CA ALA A 134 -11.42 18.46 -20.15
C ALA A 134 -9.98 18.39 -19.61
N ILE A 135 -9.76 17.66 -18.50
CA ILE A 135 -8.44 17.46 -17.91
C ILE A 135 -7.59 16.45 -18.68
N PHE A 136 -8.19 15.48 -19.36
CA PHE A 136 -7.49 14.36 -19.98
C PHE A 136 -6.35 14.81 -20.91
N PRO A 137 -6.55 15.70 -21.90
CA PRO A 137 -5.46 16.16 -22.77
C PRO A 137 -4.48 17.13 -22.08
N LYS A 138 -4.80 17.63 -20.88
CA LYS A 138 -3.99 18.59 -20.12
C LYS A 138 -3.24 17.95 -18.95
N TRP A 139 -3.53 16.69 -18.64
CA TRP A 139 -3.13 16.04 -17.40
C TRP A 139 -1.62 16.09 -17.16
N ASP A 140 -0.80 15.78 -18.16
CA ASP A 140 0.66 15.78 -18.00
C ASP A 140 1.21 17.16 -17.63
N THR A 141 0.63 18.24 -18.16
CA THR A 141 1.06 19.60 -17.83
C THR A 141 0.60 19.98 -16.42
N VAL A 142 -0.66 19.69 -16.09
CA VAL A 142 -1.24 19.92 -14.75
C VAL A 142 -0.44 19.18 -13.67
N ARG A 143 -0.20 17.88 -13.87
CA ARG A 143 0.54 17.01 -12.95
C ARG A 143 1.95 17.53 -12.68
N LYS A 144 2.69 17.90 -13.74
CA LYS A 144 4.04 18.48 -13.61
C LYS A 144 4.02 19.79 -12.83
N GLN A 145 3.03 20.65 -13.08
CA GLN A 145 2.89 21.91 -12.35
C GLN A 145 2.56 21.68 -10.87
N ILE A 146 1.72 20.70 -10.54
CA ILE A 146 1.45 20.30 -9.14
C ILE A 146 2.75 19.86 -8.46
N VAL A 147 3.50 18.93 -9.06
CA VAL A 147 4.77 18.43 -8.50
C VAL A 147 5.79 19.55 -8.29
N GLN A 148 5.77 20.58 -9.15
CA GLN A 148 6.71 21.70 -9.07
C GLN A 148 6.31 22.78 -8.06
N MET A 149 5.01 23.09 -7.95
CA MET A 149 4.52 24.27 -7.24
C MET A 149 3.91 23.98 -5.87
N VAL A 150 3.41 22.76 -5.67
CA VAL A 150 2.73 22.36 -4.42
C VAL A 150 3.75 21.70 -3.49
N ASP A 151 3.62 21.95 -2.19
CA ASP A 151 4.38 21.19 -1.20
C ASP A 151 3.91 19.72 -1.20
N ILE A 152 4.73 18.85 -1.76
CA ILE A 152 4.47 17.40 -1.92
C ILE A 152 4.89 16.57 -0.70
N SER A 153 5.26 17.21 0.41
CA SER A 153 5.63 16.51 1.64
C SER A 153 4.47 15.63 2.14
N GLY A 154 4.75 14.33 2.29
CA GLY A 154 3.79 13.32 2.72
C GLY A 154 2.90 12.75 1.61
N PHE A 155 3.08 13.14 0.35
CA PHE A 155 2.38 12.50 -0.77
C PHE A 155 2.86 11.06 -0.95
N GLN A 156 1.96 10.18 -1.38
CA GLN A 156 2.24 8.80 -1.77
C GLN A 156 1.92 8.56 -3.25
N LEU A 157 0.78 9.08 -3.72
CA LEU A 157 0.33 8.98 -5.12
C LEU A 157 -0.36 10.28 -5.56
N LEU A 158 -0.11 10.69 -6.80
CA LEU A 158 -0.83 11.74 -7.53
C LEU A 158 -1.32 11.17 -8.87
N GLY A 159 -2.64 11.15 -9.07
CA GLY A 159 -3.28 10.64 -10.27
C GLY A 159 -4.53 11.42 -10.66
N CYS A 160 -5.14 11.07 -11.79
CA CYS A 160 -6.39 11.67 -12.26
C CYS A 160 -7.41 10.59 -12.58
N TYR A 161 -8.55 10.64 -11.88
CA TYR A 161 -9.58 9.61 -11.93
C TYR A 161 -10.96 10.25 -11.81
N ARG A 162 -11.99 9.54 -12.26
CA ARG A 162 -13.38 9.88 -11.94
C ARG A 162 -13.72 9.30 -10.57
N ILE A 163 -14.09 10.16 -9.62
CA ILE A 163 -14.36 9.75 -8.24
C ILE A 163 -15.77 10.19 -7.86
N GLY A 164 -16.56 9.28 -7.31
CA GLY A 164 -17.93 9.55 -6.90
C GLY A 164 -18.42 8.58 -5.82
N HIS A 165 -19.45 9.00 -5.08
CA HIS A 165 -20.16 8.14 -4.13
C HIS A 165 -21.42 7.52 -4.76
N ASP A 166 -21.89 8.10 -5.86
CA ASP A 166 -22.98 7.55 -6.65
C ASP A 166 -22.50 6.45 -7.59
N PHE A 167 -23.39 5.47 -7.80
CA PHE A 167 -23.13 4.38 -8.72
C PHE A 167 -22.99 4.89 -10.15
N GLY A 168 -21.95 4.39 -10.82
CA GLY A 168 -21.74 4.57 -12.25
C GLY A 168 -20.78 5.71 -12.58
N GLU A 169 -19.97 5.42 -13.57
CA GLU A 169 -18.92 6.29 -14.09
C GLU A 169 -19.42 7.68 -14.51
N GLU A 170 -20.63 7.78 -15.10
CA GLU A 170 -21.20 9.05 -15.57
C GLU A 170 -21.53 10.01 -14.42
N ASN A 171 -21.82 9.49 -13.23
CA ASN A 171 -22.15 10.29 -12.04
C ASN A 171 -20.90 10.67 -11.24
N SER A 172 -19.74 10.13 -11.61
CA SER A 172 -18.46 10.41 -10.95
C SER A 172 -17.79 11.63 -11.58
N THR A 173 -17.18 12.49 -10.76
CA THR A 173 -16.56 13.72 -11.24
C THR A 173 -15.08 13.48 -11.55
N PRO A 174 -14.55 13.92 -12.71
CA PRO A 174 -13.11 13.96 -12.94
C PRO A 174 -12.42 14.71 -11.80
N SER A 175 -11.44 14.06 -11.18
CA SER A 175 -10.80 14.52 -9.96
C SER A 175 -9.29 14.34 -10.03
N VAL A 176 -8.55 15.31 -9.52
CA VAL A 176 -7.15 15.12 -9.13
C VAL A 176 -7.15 14.38 -7.79
N LEU A 177 -6.58 13.19 -7.77
CA LEU A 177 -6.45 12.35 -6.59
C LEU A 177 -5.04 12.48 -6.01
N VAL A 178 -4.95 12.80 -4.73
CA VAL A 178 -3.73 12.70 -3.92
C VAL A 178 -3.97 11.70 -2.81
N THR A 179 -3.09 10.72 -2.67
CA THR A 179 -3.02 9.93 -1.44
C THR A 179 -1.82 10.35 -0.60
N VAL A 180 -1.96 10.31 0.71
CA VAL A 180 -0.98 10.84 1.66
C VAL A 180 -0.68 9.85 2.77
N ASP A 181 0.54 9.92 3.29
CA ASP A 181 0.96 9.12 4.44
C ASP A 181 0.17 9.55 5.69
N PRO A 182 -0.59 8.64 6.33
CA PRO A 182 -1.38 8.93 7.52
C PRO A 182 -0.53 9.39 8.71
N LYS A 183 0.78 9.08 8.71
CA LYS A 183 1.72 9.52 9.75
C LYS A 183 2.09 11.00 9.63
N VAL A 184 1.83 11.63 8.48
CA VAL A 184 2.14 13.05 8.25
C VAL A 184 0.95 13.90 8.69
N GLU A 185 1.08 14.54 9.85
CA GLU A 185 0.11 15.47 10.38
C GLU A 185 0.35 16.89 9.83
N ARG A 186 -0.50 17.32 8.89
CA ARG A 186 -0.51 18.70 8.38
C ARG A 186 -1.89 19.12 7.89
N ASP A 187 -2.07 20.42 7.66
CA ASP A 187 -3.28 20.93 7.03
C ASP A 187 -3.25 20.69 5.52
N TRP A 188 -4.05 19.72 5.07
CA TRP A 188 -4.20 19.41 3.65
C TRP A 188 -5.09 20.42 2.91
N SER A 189 -5.74 21.36 3.61
CA SER A 189 -6.60 22.37 2.98
C SER A 189 -5.81 23.37 2.13
N SER A 190 -4.57 23.70 2.52
CA SER A 190 -3.69 24.56 1.72
C SER A 190 -3.28 23.86 0.43
N VAL A 191 -2.91 22.58 0.51
CA VAL A 191 -2.57 21.73 -0.64
C VAL A 191 -3.74 21.64 -1.62
N GLU A 192 -4.95 21.38 -1.10
CA GLU A 192 -6.16 21.33 -1.91
C GLU A 192 -6.38 22.67 -2.63
N HIS A 193 -6.21 23.80 -1.93
CA HIS A 193 -6.34 25.13 -2.49
C HIS A 193 -5.32 25.39 -3.61
N ASP A 194 -4.05 25.06 -3.40
CA ASP A 194 -2.97 25.26 -4.37
C ASP A 194 -3.23 24.44 -5.65
N ILE A 195 -3.66 23.18 -5.51
CA ILE A 195 -4.05 22.34 -6.65
C ILE A 195 -5.26 22.96 -7.39
N ARG A 196 -6.27 23.46 -6.67
CA ARG A 196 -7.43 24.13 -7.29
C ARG A 196 -7.03 25.41 -8.03
N MET A 197 -6.05 26.16 -7.53
CA MET A 197 -5.51 27.33 -8.23
C MET A 197 -4.86 26.93 -9.54
N ILE A 198 -4.02 25.88 -9.54
CA ILE A 198 -3.44 25.32 -10.77
C ILE A 198 -4.54 24.89 -11.74
N LEU A 199 -5.54 24.12 -11.28
CA LEU A 199 -6.67 23.72 -12.14
C LEU A 199 -7.41 24.91 -12.74
N THR A 200 -7.59 25.99 -11.99
CA THR A 200 -8.23 27.22 -12.47
C THR A 200 -7.42 27.89 -13.58
N GLU A 201 -6.09 27.91 -13.50
CA GLU A 201 -5.20 28.43 -14.55
C GLU A 201 -5.33 27.66 -15.88
N PHE A 202 -5.70 26.38 -15.81
CA PHE A 202 -5.94 25.54 -16.99
C PHE A 202 -7.41 25.53 -17.45
N ASP A 203 -8.27 26.41 -16.93
CA ASP A 203 -9.73 26.40 -17.18
C ASP A 203 -10.41 25.07 -16.78
N LEU A 204 -9.92 24.42 -15.72
CA LEU A 204 -10.39 23.14 -15.19
C LEU A 204 -11.16 23.30 -13.87
N GLY A 205 -11.85 24.42 -13.66
CA GLY A 205 -12.59 24.70 -12.41
C GLY A 205 -13.71 23.70 -12.07
N MET A 206 -14.11 22.84 -13.02
CA MET A 206 -15.09 21.77 -12.81
C MET A 206 -14.46 20.45 -12.32
N VAL A 207 -13.14 20.32 -12.41
CA VAL A 207 -12.40 19.15 -11.92
C VAL A 207 -12.25 19.27 -10.41
N ASP A 208 -12.56 18.19 -9.70
CA ASP A 208 -12.46 18.18 -8.25
C ASP A 208 -11.03 17.85 -7.76
N VAL A 209 -10.77 18.12 -6.49
CA VAL A 209 -9.52 17.73 -5.82
C VAL A 209 -9.86 16.87 -4.62
N ARG A 210 -9.26 15.67 -4.56
CA ARG A 210 -9.54 14.67 -3.53
C ARG A 210 -8.23 14.26 -2.88
N ILE A 211 -8.15 14.42 -1.56
CA ILE A 211 -6.99 14.03 -0.76
C ILE A 211 -7.44 12.95 0.23
N PHE A 212 -6.80 11.78 0.21
CA PHE A 212 -7.10 10.67 1.10
C PHE A 212 -5.85 10.21 1.84
N LYS A 213 -5.98 9.91 3.13
CA LYS A 213 -4.98 9.10 3.83
C LYS A 213 -5.10 7.66 3.36
N ASP A 214 -3.97 7.02 3.08
CA ASP A 214 -3.96 5.62 2.70
C ASP A 214 -2.74 4.86 3.23
N ARG A 215 -2.78 3.54 3.13
CA ARG A 215 -1.64 2.68 3.46
C ARG A 215 -0.44 3.05 2.57
N ASN A 216 0.75 2.73 3.06
CA ASN A 216 1.95 2.80 2.23
C ASN A 216 1.73 2.06 0.91
N ILE A 217 2.10 2.70 -0.20
CA ILE A 217 1.90 2.16 -1.55
C ILE A 217 2.54 0.78 -1.73
N PHE A 218 3.67 0.54 -1.05
CA PHE A 218 4.31 -0.75 -0.94
C PHE A 218 3.63 -1.59 0.15
N CYS A 219 2.46 -2.13 -0.18
CA CYS A 219 1.70 -2.99 0.72
C CYS A 219 2.30 -4.40 0.75
N ALA A 220 3.35 -4.61 1.55
CA ALA A 220 4.05 -5.89 1.61
C ALA A 220 3.47 -6.91 2.62
N ARG A 221 2.61 -6.52 3.56
CA ARG A 221 2.26 -7.40 4.70
C ARG A 221 0.78 -7.41 5.12
N GLN A 222 0.30 -8.63 5.41
CA GLN A 222 -0.57 -8.96 6.55
C GLN A 222 0.28 -9.86 7.47
N SER A 223 0.17 -9.80 8.79
CA SER A 223 0.91 -10.70 9.70
C SER A 223 0.57 -12.16 9.38
N TRP A 224 1.59 -12.98 9.11
CA TRP A 224 1.40 -14.42 8.91
C TRP A 224 1.47 -15.11 10.27
N ASP A 225 0.41 -15.79 10.67
CA ASP A 225 0.46 -16.87 11.68
C ASP A 225 1.09 -18.10 11.01
N GLN A 226 2.28 -18.53 11.46
CA GLN A 226 3.04 -19.63 10.86
C GLN A 226 2.81 -20.97 11.57
N THR A 227 2.55 -22.03 10.80
CA THR A 227 2.99 -23.40 11.13
C THR A 227 3.33 -24.16 9.83
N GLN A 228 4.58 -24.62 9.69
CA GLN A 228 4.98 -26.01 9.38
C GLN A 228 6.46 -26.13 8.99
N THR A 229 7.03 -27.31 9.27
CA THR A 229 8.42 -27.71 9.11
C THR A 229 8.72 -28.34 7.75
N SER A 230 9.97 -28.23 7.26
CA SER A 230 10.46 -28.92 6.06
C SER A 230 11.91 -29.41 6.17
N PRO A 231 12.34 -30.42 5.38
CA PRO A 231 13.64 -31.08 5.46
C PRO A 231 14.66 -30.63 4.38
N SER A 232 15.91 -31.08 4.52
CA SER A 232 17.12 -30.61 3.79
C SER A 232 17.44 -31.32 2.47
N LEU A 233 18.13 -30.62 1.55
CA LEU A 233 18.69 -31.08 0.26
C LEU A 233 19.83 -30.13 -0.24
N PRO A 234 20.55 -30.39 -1.37
CA PRO A 234 22.00 -30.17 -1.50
C PRO A 234 22.39 -29.01 -2.44
N THR A 235 23.69 -28.71 -2.46
CA THR A 235 24.34 -27.58 -3.15
C THR A 235 24.71 -27.86 -4.61
N VAL A 236 24.55 -26.84 -5.47
CA VAL A 236 25.01 -26.78 -6.87
C VAL A 236 25.71 -25.42 -7.08
N GLU A 237 26.90 -25.42 -7.69
CA GLU A 237 27.62 -24.21 -8.11
C GLU A 237 27.36 -23.92 -9.60
N GLU A 238 27.10 -22.67 -9.99
CA GLU A 238 26.99 -22.30 -11.42
C GLU A 238 27.38 -20.85 -11.74
N GLU A 239 27.92 -20.71 -12.96
CA GLU A 239 28.43 -19.53 -13.67
C GLU A 239 27.32 -18.53 -14.10
N CYS A 240 27.72 -17.30 -14.46
CA CYS A 240 26.81 -16.25 -14.92
C CYS A 240 26.11 -16.63 -16.26
N PRO A 241 24.77 -16.59 -16.34
CA PRO A 241 24.05 -17.00 -17.54
C PRO A 241 23.95 -15.88 -18.58
N THR A 242 24.21 -16.19 -19.85
CA THR A 242 23.90 -15.33 -21.02
C THR A 242 22.39 -15.12 -21.23
N ARG A 243 21.54 -15.95 -20.61
CA ARG A 243 20.07 -15.94 -20.71
C ARG A 243 19.42 -16.09 -19.33
N VAL A 244 18.52 -15.17 -18.98
CA VAL A 244 17.70 -15.24 -17.75
C VAL A 244 16.33 -15.80 -18.10
N THR A 245 15.97 -16.97 -17.55
CA THR A 245 14.64 -17.58 -17.73
C THR A 245 13.83 -17.49 -16.44
N ILE A 246 12.71 -16.79 -16.47
CA ILE A 246 11.80 -16.64 -15.33
C ILE A 246 10.72 -17.73 -15.38
N GLY A 247 10.60 -18.56 -14.34
CA GLY A 247 9.53 -19.56 -14.17
C GLY A 247 9.90 -21.02 -14.49
N ASN A 248 11.06 -21.31 -15.10
CA ASN A 248 11.49 -22.68 -15.44
C ASN A 248 12.39 -23.33 -14.37
N GLY A 249 12.25 -22.92 -13.11
CA GLY A 249 13.16 -23.32 -12.03
C GLY A 249 14.52 -22.62 -12.03
N GLN A 250 14.90 -21.88 -13.08
CA GLN A 250 16.14 -21.09 -13.08
C GLN A 250 15.98 -19.85 -12.17
N PHE A 251 15.01 -18.99 -12.47
CA PHE A 251 14.69 -17.84 -11.62
C PHE A 251 13.18 -17.66 -11.42
N GLY A 252 12.77 -17.19 -10.24
CA GLY A 252 11.49 -16.55 -9.97
C GLY A 252 11.66 -15.03 -10.00
N LEU A 253 10.58 -14.31 -10.29
CA LEU A 253 10.53 -12.85 -10.25
C LEU A 253 9.54 -12.42 -9.18
N THR A 254 9.92 -11.43 -8.38
CA THR A 254 9.06 -10.81 -7.38
C THR A 254 9.45 -9.34 -7.20
N CYS A 255 8.69 -8.60 -6.39
CA CYS A 255 9.09 -7.27 -5.95
C CYS A 255 10.29 -7.33 -5.00
N ARG A 256 11.19 -6.36 -5.13
CA ARG A 256 12.35 -6.23 -4.25
C ARG A 256 11.91 -5.93 -2.81
N HIS A 257 10.92 -5.06 -2.62
CA HIS A 257 10.41 -4.73 -1.28
C HIS A 257 9.82 -5.95 -0.54
N CYS A 258 9.29 -6.93 -1.27
CA CYS A 258 8.79 -8.20 -0.70
C CYS A 258 9.91 -9.10 -0.17
N VAL A 259 11.15 -8.82 -0.55
CA VAL A 259 12.33 -9.56 -0.13
C VAL A 259 13.12 -8.78 0.92
N PHE A 260 13.20 -7.46 0.77
CA PHE A 260 14.15 -6.62 1.52
C PHE A 260 13.52 -5.56 2.45
N ASP A 261 12.32 -5.06 2.18
CA ASP A 261 11.78 -3.86 2.87
C ASP A 261 10.93 -4.16 4.11
N HIS A 262 10.92 -5.41 4.57
CA HIS A 262 10.19 -5.79 5.78
C HIS A 262 10.83 -5.30 7.10
N VAL A 263 11.79 -4.37 7.08
CA VAL A 263 12.73 -4.23 8.21
C VAL A 263 13.06 -2.79 8.60
N PHE A 264 12.77 -1.76 7.80
CA PHE A 264 13.50 -0.49 7.96
C PHE A 264 12.69 0.81 8.05
N THR A 265 11.39 0.77 8.32
CA THR A 265 10.65 2.03 8.53
C THR A 265 10.92 2.71 9.87
N ASP A 266 11.49 2.01 10.86
CA ASP A 266 11.58 2.50 12.25
C ASP A 266 13.02 2.70 12.78
N LEU A 267 14.05 2.53 11.95
CA LEU A 267 15.45 2.74 12.34
C LEU A 267 15.93 4.11 11.86
N HIS A 268 15.77 5.11 12.71
CA HIS A 268 16.41 6.41 12.52
C HIS A 268 17.85 6.35 13.08
N ILE A 269 18.82 6.62 12.22
CA ILE A 269 20.23 6.77 12.59
C ILE A 269 20.48 8.28 12.64
N PHE A 270 20.81 8.80 13.82
CA PHE A 270 21.07 10.22 14.02
C PHE A 270 22.57 10.47 13.91
N GLU A 271 22.95 11.41 13.04
CA GLU A 271 24.35 11.83 12.92
C GLU A 271 24.73 12.82 14.04
N GLU A 272 23.78 13.63 14.50
CA GLU A 272 23.97 14.62 15.56
C GLU A 272 23.14 14.33 16.82
N LYS A 273 23.75 14.59 17.98
CA LYS A 273 23.17 14.35 19.30
C LYS A 273 21.89 15.15 19.52
N GLU A 274 21.83 16.37 19.00
CA GLU A 274 20.72 17.31 19.11
C GLU A 274 19.52 16.91 18.24
N GLU A 275 19.75 16.16 17.16
CA GLU A 275 18.71 15.56 16.32
C GLU A 275 18.09 14.33 16.99
N ALA A 276 18.94 13.47 17.57
CA ALA A 276 18.50 12.35 18.40
C ALA A 276 17.66 12.83 19.59
N LEU A 277 18.09 13.89 20.28
CA LEU A 277 17.38 14.45 21.44
C LEU A 277 16.00 15.00 21.06
N ARG A 278 15.88 15.70 19.92
CA ARG A 278 14.59 16.20 19.42
C ARG A 278 13.63 15.08 19.02
N TYR A 279 14.15 14.02 18.40
CA TYR A 279 13.36 12.83 18.08
C TYR A 279 12.89 12.09 19.35
N MET A 280 13.75 12.03 20.38
CA MET A 280 13.46 11.37 21.65
C MET A 280 12.42 12.11 22.51
N GLU A 281 12.31 13.45 22.42
CA GLU A 281 11.27 14.20 23.11
C GLU A 281 9.86 13.93 22.55
N GLY A 282 9.76 13.41 21.33
CA GLY A 282 8.49 13.15 20.63
C GLY A 282 7.86 11.76 20.82
N GLN A 283 8.59 10.75 21.31
CA GLN A 283 8.10 9.37 21.31
C GLN A 283 7.95 8.76 22.72
N LYS A 284 6.69 8.62 23.17
CA LYS A 284 6.27 7.66 24.20
C LYS A 284 5.42 6.56 23.56
N LYS A 285 6.01 5.51 23.00
CA LYS A 285 5.27 4.28 22.62
C LYS A 285 6.04 2.99 22.94
N ASP A 286 5.25 1.93 23.15
CA ASP A 286 5.58 0.63 23.75
C ASP A 286 6.57 -0.22 22.89
N PRO A 287 7.67 -0.76 23.46
CA PRO A 287 8.71 -1.50 22.72
C PRO A 287 8.34 -2.90 22.18
N LYS A 288 7.10 -3.39 22.33
CA LYS A 288 6.80 -4.82 22.24
C LYS A 288 6.50 -5.40 20.85
N ASP A 289 6.56 -4.62 19.77
CA ASP A 289 6.12 -5.09 18.44
C ASP A 289 7.22 -5.02 17.37
N ARG A 290 8.35 -5.72 17.60
CA ARG A 290 9.47 -5.77 16.65
C ARG A 290 9.81 -7.20 16.28
N THR A 291 9.35 -7.64 15.10
CA THR A 291 9.97 -8.76 14.36
C THR A 291 10.81 -8.19 13.23
N LEU A 292 12.13 -8.42 13.28
CA LEU A 292 13.10 -7.98 12.29
C LEU A 292 13.34 -9.13 11.30
N ASN A 293 13.31 -8.87 10.00
CA ASN A 293 13.70 -9.84 8.96
C ASN A 293 14.90 -9.32 8.16
N ILE A 294 16.04 -9.13 8.82
CA ILE A 294 17.25 -8.53 8.20
C ILE A 294 17.92 -9.54 7.23
N THR A 295 18.62 -9.05 6.20
CA THR A 295 19.53 -9.86 5.37
C THR A 295 20.95 -9.88 5.97
N GLU A 296 21.64 -11.02 5.90
CA GLU A 296 22.96 -11.26 6.53
C GLU A 296 24.01 -10.15 6.28
N PRO A 297 24.23 -9.65 5.04
CA PRO A 297 25.24 -8.61 4.79
C PRO A 297 24.92 -7.31 5.53
N ARG A 298 23.65 -6.93 5.56
CA ARG A 298 23.19 -5.66 6.14
C ARG A 298 23.18 -5.70 7.66
N SER A 299 22.87 -6.85 8.27
CA SER A 299 23.02 -7.06 9.73
C SER A 299 24.46 -6.82 10.18
N ARG A 300 25.45 -7.35 9.43
CA ARG A 300 26.87 -7.16 9.76
C ARG A 300 27.27 -5.70 9.66
N ASP A 301 26.92 -5.05 8.56
CA ASP A 301 27.22 -3.62 8.37
C ASP A 301 26.58 -2.76 9.48
N MET A 302 25.34 -3.05 9.88
CA MET A 302 24.66 -2.34 10.97
C MET A 302 25.30 -2.59 12.35
N ILE A 303 25.69 -3.83 12.64
CA ILE A 303 26.41 -4.15 13.88
C ILE A 303 27.74 -3.39 13.91
N ASP A 304 28.47 -3.39 12.79
CA ASP A 304 29.72 -2.67 12.63
C ASP A 304 29.54 -1.15 12.74
N GLU A 305 28.53 -0.58 12.08
CA GLU A 305 28.19 0.84 12.13
C GLU A 305 27.80 1.25 13.55
N LYS A 306 26.94 0.48 14.24
CA LYS A 306 26.59 0.73 15.64
C LYS A 306 27.82 0.70 16.53
N ARG A 307 28.71 -0.29 16.38
CA ARG A 307 29.97 -0.39 17.13
C ARG A 307 30.93 0.76 16.84
N ARG A 308 30.93 1.27 15.60
CA ARG A 308 31.76 2.42 15.19
C ARG A 308 31.16 3.77 15.57
N SER A 309 29.87 3.83 15.89
CA SER A 309 29.18 5.07 16.25
C SER A 309 29.84 5.76 17.45
N ASN A 310 29.95 7.09 17.40
CA ASN A 310 30.49 7.87 18.51
C ASN A 310 29.68 7.67 19.79
N SER A 311 28.35 7.52 19.69
CA SER A 311 27.48 7.22 20.83
C SER A 311 27.85 5.91 21.54
N PHE A 312 28.16 4.85 20.78
CA PHE A 312 28.54 3.57 21.37
C PHE A 312 29.92 3.68 22.04
N ARG A 313 30.90 4.28 21.35
CA ARG A 313 32.25 4.49 21.88
C ARG A 313 32.26 5.37 23.13
N THR A 314 31.51 6.47 23.12
CA THR A 314 31.39 7.35 24.27
C THR A 314 30.75 6.65 25.46
N LEU A 315 29.70 5.83 25.25
CA LEU A 315 29.10 5.06 26.34
C LEU A 315 30.03 3.94 26.85
N GLU A 316 30.84 3.34 25.97
CA GLU A 316 31.86 2.34 26.34
C GLU A 316 32.98 2.97 27.18
N GLU A 317 33.48 4.15 26.79
CA GLU A 317 34.46 4.93 27.54
C GLU A 317 33.92 5.41 28.88
N ILE A 318 32.67 5.89 28.91
CA ILE A 318 31.97 6.27 30.13
C ILE A 318 31.92 5.04 31.03
N GLN A 319 31.36 3.91 30.61
CA GLN A 319 31.24 2.69 31.42
C GLN A 319 32.57 2.20 32.03
N ALA A 320 33.72 2.52 31.42
CA ALA A 320 35.03 2.18 31.94
C ALA A 320 35.50 3.04 33.13
N ALA A 321 34.90 4.22 33.35
CA ALA A 321 35.11 5.01 34.58
C ALA A 321 34.22 4.48 35.73
N GLU A 322 34.63 4.65 37.00
CA GLU A 322 34.00 3.97 38.13
C GLU A 322 32.72 4.63 38.71
N ASP A 323 32.34 5.83 38.26
CA ASP A 323 31.25 6.59 38.91
C ASP A 323 30.34 7.27 37.87
N HIS A 324 29.11 6.76 37.69
CA HIS A 324 28.17 7.22 36.64
C HIS A 324 26.76 7.52 37.13
N PRO A 325 26.10 8.52 36.51
CA PRO A 325 24.67 8.69 36.59
C PRO A 325 23.88 7.43 36.18
N GLU A 326 22.82 7.13 36.93
CA GLU A 326 21.93 5.98 36.70
C GLU A 326 21.31 5.97 35.29
N ASP A 327 20.99 7.15 34.73
CA ASP A 327 20.44 7.30 33.37
C ASP A 327 21.40 6.80 32.27
N LEU A 328 22.71 7.02 32.41
CA LEU A 328 23.70 6.54 31.44
C LEU A 328 23.87 5.02 31.51
N THR A 329 23.78 4.45 32.72
CA THR A 329 23.83 3.00 32.93
C THR A 329 22.64 2.31 32.27
N GLN A 330 21.43 2.88 32.42
CA GLN A 330 20.23 2.36 31.77
C GLN A 330 20.35 2.41 30.24
N LYS A 331 20.77 3.55 29.68
CA LYS A 331 20.95 3.72 28.23
C LYS A 331 21.99 2.76 27.64
N TRP A 332 23.11 2.54 28.34
CA TRP A 332 24.10 1.54 27.94
C TRP A 332 23.51 0.12 27.97
N GLY A 333 22.73 -0.20 29.00
CA GLY A 333 21.97 -1.45 29.08
C GLY A 333 21.05 -1.65 27.87
N ASP A 334 20.29 -0.62 27.50
CA ASP A 334 19.37 -0.66 26.36
C ASP A 334 20.11 -0.79 25.02
N LEU A 335 21.22 -0.09 24.83
CA LEU A 335 22.05 -0.17 23.62
C LEU A 335 22.72 -1.54 23.48
N LYS A 336 23.29 -2.08 24.57
CA LYS A 336 23.90 -3.40 24.61
C LYS A 336 22.87 -4.50 24.36
N LYS A 337 21.67 -4.35 24.93
CA LYS A 337 20.54 -5.23 24.63
C LYS A 337 20.19 -5.17 23.15
N SER A 338 20.03 -3.98 22.57
CA SER A 338 19.75 -3.82 21.14
C SER A 338 20.84 -4.42 20.24
N LEU A 339 22.12 -4.30 20.61
CA LEU A 339 23.21 -4.92 19.86
C LEU A 339 23.18 -6.45 19.99
N GLY A 340 22.95 -6.97 21.20
CA GLY A 340 22.79 -8.40 21.45
C GLY A 340 21.60 -9.00 20.69
N ASP A 341 20.48 -8.27 20.61
CA ASP A 341 19.31 -8.67 19.82
C ASP A 341 19.67 -8.77 18.31
N LEU A 342 20.44 -7.82 17.78
CA LEU A 342 20.93 -7.85 16.38
C LEU A 342 21.92 -9.00 16.13
N GLU A 343 22.84 -9.25 17.06
CA GLU A 343 23.81 -10.35 16.97
C GLU A 343 23.14 -11.72 17.05
N ASN A 344 22.16 -11.88 17.94
CA ASN A 344 21.33 -13.08 18.03
C ASN A 344 20.56 -13.28 16.73
N HIS A 345 19.94 -12.23 16.20
CA HIS A 345 19.23 -12.29 14.92
C HIS A 345 20.15 -12.66 13.75
N LEU A 346 21.36 -12.09 13.68
CA LEU A 346 22.37 -12.49 12.69
C LEU A 346 22.75 -13.97 12.83
N THR A 347 22.91 -14.45 14.06
CA THR A 347 23.21 -15.85 14.34
C THR A 347 22.06 -16.77 13.89
N GLU A 348 20.81 -16.37 14.12
CA GLU A 348 19.62 -17.08 13.67
C GLU A 348 19.52 -17.11 12.14
N LEU A 349 19.79 -15.99 11.46
CA LEU A 349 19.84 -15.91 10.00
C LEU A 349 20.94 -16.81 9.41
N GLU A 350 22.14 -16.80 10.00
CA GLU A 350 23.24 -17.67 9.58
C GLU A 350 22.90 -19.15 9.83
N ALA A 351 22.19 -19.47 10.92
CA ALA A 351 21.68 -20.83 11.16
C ALA A 351 20.60 -21.22 10.14
N TYR A 352 19.66 -20.33 9.84
CA TYR A 352 18.60 -20.50 8.86
C TYR A 352 19.18 -20.75 7.45
N LYS A 353 20.18 -19.95 7.05
CA LYS A 353 20.93 -20.11 5.81
C LYS A 353 21.68 -21.43 5.76
N ARG A 354 22.42 -21.79 6.81
CA ARG A 354 23.13 -23.08 6.90
C ARG A 354 22.17 -24.28 6.86
N ALA A 355 20.96 -24.13 7.38
CA ALA A 355 19.94 -25.17 7.34
C ALA A 355 19.27 -25.29 5.95
N GLY A 356 19.50 -24.35 5.03
CA GLY A 356 18.83 -24.32 3.73
C GLY A 356 17.32 -24.07 3.87
N SER A 357 16.89 -23.41 4.95
CA SER A 357 15.47 -23.31 5.32
C SER A 357 14.72 -22.19 4.58
N TYR A 358 15.37 -21.49 3.65
CA TYR A 358 14.74 -20.41 2.86
C TYR A 358 13.67 -20.96 1.91
N GLU A 359 12.40 -20.78 2.27
CA GLU A 359 11.29 -21.40 1.53
C GLU A 359 11.15 -20.90 0.09
N PHE A 360 11.50 -19.63 -0.16
CA PHE A 360 11.32 -18.98 -1.46
C PHE A 360 12.54 -19.10 -2.38
N GLY A 361 13.70 -19.47 -1.85
CA GLY A 361 14.94 -19.49 -2.60
C GLY A 361 15.95 -18.42 -2.20
N GLU A 362 17.01 -18.28 -2.98
CA GLU A 362 18.07 -17.29 -2.80
C GLU A 362 17.89 -16.12 -3.75
N VAL A 363 18.15 -14.89 -3.29
CA VAL A 363 18.19 -13.74 -4.22
C VAL A 363 19.45 -13.85 -5.08
N TRP A 364 19.27 -13.83 -6.38
CA TRP A 364 20.38 -13.86 -7.33
C TRP A 364 20.76 -12.47 -7.83
N ALA A 365 19.75 -11.65 -8.15
CA ALA A 365 19.92 -10.28 -8.57
C ALA A 365 18.68 -9.47 -8.17
N ASP A 366 18.83 -8.16 -8.05
CA ASP A 366 17.72 -7.24 -7.81
C ASP A 366 18.00 -5.89 -8.50
N SER A 367 17.00 -5.02 -8.51
CA SER A 367 17.11 -3.68 -9.08
C SER A 367 18.12 -2.77 -8.38
N GLY A 368 18.58 -3.14 -7.19
CA GLY A 368 19.55 -2.40 -6.39
C GLY A 368 18.94 -1.27 -5.56
N ASP A 369 19.77 -0.68 -4.70
CA ASP A 369 19.40 0.44 -3.84
C ASP A 369 19.52 1.78 -4.56
N ASP A 370 18.65 2.02 -5.54
CA ASP A 370 18.17 3.35 -5.94
C ASP A 370 19.25 4.42 -6.30
N THR A 371 20.52 4.05 -6.51
CA THR A 371 21.58 5.02 -6.88
C THR A 371 21.42 5.53 -8.31
N ARG A 372 20.60 4.85 -9.11
CA ARG A 372 20.33 5.20 -10.50
C ARG A 372 19.17 6.19 -10.56
N LYS A 373 19.33 7.20 -11.40
CA LYS A 373 18.23 8.09 -11.80
C LYS A 373 17.35 7.37 -12.82
N THR A 374 16.61 6.36 -12.39
CA THR A 374 15.58 5.73 -13.23
C THR A 374 14.35 6.63 -13.28
N THR A 375 13.60 6.56 -14.37
CA THR A 375 12.32 7.25 -14.51
C THR A 375 11.13 6.45 -13.97
N THR A 376 11.40 5.29 -13.36
CA THR A 376 10.44 4.28 -12.89
C THR A 376 10.93 3.62 -11.59
N ILE A 377 10.00 3.18 -10.76
CA ILE A 377 10.17 2.40 -9.54
C ILE A 377 10.61 1.02 -10.02
N MET A 378 11.92 0.85 -10.10
CA MET A 378 12.53 -0.44 -10.36
C MET A 378 12.54 -1.21 -9.04
N ASP A 379 11.50 -1.97 -8.82
CA ASP A 379 11.28 -2.77 -7.61
C ASP A 379 11.14 -4.23 -7.99
N TRP A 380 12.24 -4.87 -8.39
CA TRP A 380 12.25 -6.28 -8.77
C TRP A 380 13.42 -7.03 -8.14
N ALA A 381 13.19 -8.31 -7.86
CA ALA A 381 14.19 -9.26 -7.42
C ALA A 381 14.03 -10.58 -8.19
N LEU A 382 15.15 -11.12 -8.65
CA LEU A 382 15.27 -12.46 -9.22
C LEU A 382 15.70 -13.44 -8.13
N LEU A 383 14.90 -14.47 -7.93
CA LEU A 383 15.13 -15.51 -6.93
C LEU A 383 15.56 -16.79 -7.63
N LYS A 384 16.58 -17.50 -7.15
CA LYS A 384 16.78 -18.92 -7.45
C LYS A 384 15.82 -19.72 -6.57
N PRO A 385 14.67 -20.20 -7.10
CA PRO A 385 13.62 -20.76 -6.28
C PRO A 385 14.12 -22.01 -5.55
N HIS A 386 13.69 -22.20 -4.30
CA HIS A 386 13.94 -23.44 -3.58
C HIS A 386 13.41 -24.63 -4.42
N PRO A 387 14.08 -25.80 -4.47
CA PRO A 387 13.66 -26.93 -5.32
C PRO A 387 12.19 -27.34 -5.16
N ASN A 388 11.64 -27.25 -3.95
CA ASN A 388 10.22 -27.55 -3.67
C ASN A 388 9.23 -26.50 -4.24
N ARG A 389 9.71 -25.31 -4.57
CA ARG A 389 8.97 -24.22 -5.23
C ARG A 389 9.45 -23.96 -6.66
N ALA A 390 10.41 -24.72 -7.16
CA ALA A 390 10.78 -24.70 -8.57
C ALA A 390 9.72 -25.43 -9.39
N TYR A 391 9.72 -25.19 -10.70
CA TYR A 391 8.95 -26.01 -11.64
C TYR A 391 9.37 -27.48 -11.48
N PRO A 392 8.43 -28.46 -11.53
CA PRO A 392 7.00 -28.35 -11.87
C PRO A 392 6.06 -28.08 -10.70
N SER A 393 6.59 -27.92 -9.48
CA SER A 393 5.79 -27.80 -8.27
C SER A 393 5.04 -26.47 -8.16
N ASN A 394 5.63 -25.40 -8.68
CA ASN A 394 5.02 -24.07 -8.72
C ASN A 394 4.47 -23.78 -10.13
N GLN A 395 3.21 -24.15 -10.36
CA GLN A 395 2.53 -23.86 -11.61
C GLN A 395 1.74 -22.56 -11.49
N PHE A 396 1.74 -21.77 -12.56
CA PHE A 396 0.78 -20.67 -12.69
C PHE A 396 -0.63 -21.25 -12.56
N ALA A 397 -1.41 -20.78 -11.58
CA ALA A 397 -2.80 -21.20 -11.49
C ALA A 397 -3.52 -20.81 -12.78
N SER A 398 -4.38 -21.69 -13.25
CA SER A 398 -5.09 -21.47 -14.50
C SER A 398 -6.00 -20.26 -14.39
N PHE A 399 -6.02 -19.41 -15.43
CA PHE A 399 -7.03 -18.36 -15.61
C PHE A 399 -8.46 -18.90 -15.83
N SER A 400 -8.67 -20.22 -15.80
CA SER A 400 -9.97 -20.86 -16.02
C SER A 400 -11.06 -20.38 -15.07
N SER A 401 -10.70 -19.87 -13.88
CA SER A 401 -11.65 -19.27 -12.92
C SER A 401 -12.37 -18.03 -13.47
N LEU A 402 -11.82 -17.37 -14.49
CA LEU A 402 -12.44 -16.22 -15.16
C LEU A 402 -13.49 -16.59 -16.21
N GLY A 403 -13.68 -17.88 -16.51
CA GLY A 403 -14.62 -18.34 -17.52
C GLY A 403 -14.32 -17.73 -18.90
N GLU A 404 -15.33 -17.12 -19.53
CA GLU A 404 -15.21 -16.46 -20.84
C GLU A 404 -14.24 -15.27 -20.86
N ARG A 405 -13.86 -14.73 -19.70
CA ARG A 405 -12.91 -13.61 -19.58
C ARG A 405 -11.46 -14.06 -19.40
N ALA A 406 -11.19 -15.36 -19.39
CA ALA A 406 -9.83 -15.88 -19.24
C ALA A 406 -8.96 -15.47 -20.45
N PRO A 407 -7.74 -14.96 -20.24
CA PRO A 407 -6.77 -14.76 -21.31
C PRO A 407 -6.57 -16.05 -22.12
N MET A 408 -6.45 -15.92 -23.45
CA MET A 408 -6.42 -17.07 -24.36
C MET A 408 -5.20 -18.02 -24.22
N PRO A 409 -3.99 -17.60 -23.78
CA PRO A 409 -2.90 -18.54 -23.52
C PRO A 409 -2.83 -18.96 -22.04
N ARG A 410 -2.46 -20.23 -21.82
CA ARG A 410 -2.20 -20.79 -20.48
C ARG A 410 -0.90 -20.25 -19.84
N ILE A 411 -0.04 -19.58 -20.61
CA ILE A 411 1.29 -19.14 -20.21
C ILE A 411 1.55 -17.75 -20.78
N GLY A 412 2.07 -16.84 -19.95
CA GLY A 412 2.39 -15.49 -20.37
C GLY A 412 3.66 -15.39 -21.23
N HIS A 413 3.73 -14.41 -22.12
CA HIS A 413 4.94 -14.13 -22.91
C HIS A 413 5.27 -12.63 -22.94
N ILE A 414 6.56 -12.30 -23.04
CA ILE A 414 7.01 -10.93 -23.27
C ILE A 414 6.88 -10.61 -24.75
N LYS A 415 6.27 -9.47 -25.07
CA LYS A 415 6.41 -8.80 -26.35
C LYS A 415 7.01 -7.42 -26.10
N ALA A 416 8.11 -7.10 -26.77
CA ALA A 416 8.72 -5.79 -26.64
C ALA A 416 7.84 -4.70 -27.28
N GLY A 417 7.84 -3.50 -26.71
CA GLY A 417 7.16 -2.33 -27.27
C GLY A 417 5.64 -2.47 -27.28
N ILE A 418 5.06 -3.13 -26.27
CA ILE A 418 3.60 -3.19 -26.13
C ILE A 418 3.09 -1.76 -25.88
N VAL A 419 2.23 -1.29 -26.78
CA VAL A 419 1.46 -0.07 -26.57
C VAL A 419 0.11 -0.45 -25.97
N LEU A 420 -0.21 0.14 -24.81
CA LEU A 420 -1.48 -0.06 -24.13
C LEU A 420 -2.44 1.08 -24.48
N PRO A 421 -3.53 0.82 -25.21
CA PRO A 421 -4.60 1.80 -25.36
C PRO A 421 -5.31 2.02 -24.03
N ASP A 422 -5.86 3.21 -23.86
CA ASP A 422 -6.65 3.56 -22.69
C ASP A 422 -7.85 2.62 -22.50
N GLU A 423 -8.26 2.44 -21.26
CA GLU A 423 -9.33 1.52 -20.83
C GLU A 423 -9.10 0.04 -21.18
N LYS A 424 -7.91 -0.36 -21.63
CA LYS A 424 -7.65 -1.77 -21.95
C LYS A 424 -7.82 -2.64 -20.71
N ASN A 425 -8.55 -3.75 -20.86
CA ASN A 425 -8.66 -4.74 -19.80
C ASN A 425 -7.29 -5.41 -19.56
N LEU A 426 -6.85 -5.33 -18.32
CA LEU A 426 -5.64 -5.97 -17.83
C LEU A 426 -5.98 -6.92 -16.69
N PHE A 427 -5.23 -8.00 -16.61
CA PHE A 427 -5.43 -9.11 -15.70
C PHE A 427 -4.19 -9.27 -14.83
N LYS A 428 -4.35 -9.62 -13.56
CA LYS A 428 -3.24 -10.06 -12.73
C LYS A 428 -3.57 -11.39 -12.08
N GLN A 429 -2.53 -12.06 -11.61
CA GLN A 429 -2.64 -13.21 -10.74
C GLN A 429 -1.82 -12.96 -9.47
N GLY A 430 -2.52 -12.54 -8.42
CA GLY A 430 -1.95 -12.30 -7.11
C GLY A 430 -1.99 -13.55 -6.22
N CYS A 431 -1.06 -13.64 -5.27
CA CYS A 431 -1.02 -14.74 -4.30
C CYS A 431 -2.22 -14.72 -3.35
N LYS A 432 -2.71 -13.52 -2.99
CA LYS A 432 -3.81 -13.36 -2.03
C LYS A 432 -5.17 -13.28 -2.68
N THR A 433 -5.28 -12.55 -3.78
CA THR A 433 -6.58 -12.32 -4.42
C THR A 433 -6.82 -13.23 -5.61
N GLY A 434 -5.85 -14.08 -5.96
CA GLY A 434 -5.93 -14.94 -7.12
C GLY A 434 -5.99 -14.10 -8.40
N VAL A 435 -6.85 -14.52 -9.32
CA VAL A 435 -6.97 -13.85 -10.61
C VAL A 435 -7.98 -12.71 -10.51
N THR A 436 -7.53 -11.50 -10.84
CA THR A 436 -8.36 -10.30 -10.86
C THR A 436 -8.11 -9.51 -12.14
N TRP A 437 -8.99 -8.59 -12.50
CA TRP A 437 -8.84 -7.75 -13.68
C TRP A 437 -9.36 -6.33 -13.44
N GLY A 438 -8.83 -5.37 -14.19
CA GLY A 438 -9.24 -3.98 -14.16
C GLY A 438 -8.96 -3.30 -15.49
N LYS A 439 -9.24 -2.00 -15.57
CA LYS A 439 -8.98 -1.19 -16.77
C LYS A 439 -7.69 -0.39 -16.62
N TYR A 440 -6.87 -0.41 -17.64
CA TYR A 440 -5.66 0.39 -17.76
C TYR A 440 -5.97 1.88 -17.90
N SER A 441 -5.27 2.72 -17.13
CA SER A 441 -5.27 4.17 -17.30
C SER A 441 -4.09 4.58 -18.17
N ASN A 442 -4.34 5.28 -19.28
CA ASN A 442 -3.25 5.88 -20.06
C ASN A 442 -2.72 7.19 -19.44
N LEU A 443 -3.41 7.74 -18.44
CA LEU A 443 -2.97 8.92 -17.71
C LEU A 443 -1.89 8.53 -16.71
N ALA A 444 -0.71 9.15 -16.85
CA ALA A 444 0.44 8.88 -15.98
C ALA A 444 0.09 9.11 -14.51
N THR A 445 0.51 8.19 -13.65
CA THR A 445 0.33 8.29 -12.20
C THR A 445 1.69 8.54 -11.57
N THR A 446 1.83 9.64 -10.82
CA THR A 446 3.08 9.92 -10.11
C THR A 446 3.05 9.25 -8.74
N VAL A 447 4.04 8.41 -8.48
CA VAL A 447 4.30 7.80 -7.19
C VAL A 447 5.43 8.55 -6.50
N PHE A 448 5.27 8.76 -5.19
CA PHE A 448 6.23 9.44 -4.35
C PHE A 448 6.92 8.40 -3.46
N THR A 449 8.25 8.38 -3.53
CA THR A 449 9.09 7.49 -2.73
C THR A 449 10.18 8.31 -2.05
N ALA A 450 10.85 7.74 -1.05
CA ALA A 450 12.01 8.38 -0.44
C ALA A 450 13.24 7.51 -0.68
N THR A 451 14.38 8.14 -0.99
CA THR A 451 15.66 7.45 -0.97
C THR A 451 16.03 7.04 0.45
N LYS A 452 17.09 6.24 0.58
CA LYS A 452 17.71 5.97 1.88
C LYS A 452 18.14 7.23 2.64
N SER A 453 18.47 8.31 1.94
CA SER A 453 18.82 9.59 2.57
C SER A 453 17.60 10.44 2.95
N GLY A 454 16.39 9.92 2.74
CA GLY A 454 15.14 10.66 2.95
C GLY A 454 14.82 11.68 1.86
N GLU A 455 15.58 11.71 0.76
CA GLU A 455 15.28 12.60 -0.36
C GLU A 455 14.03 12.10 -1.10
N LEU A 456 13.04 12.96 -1.22
CA LEU A 456 11.81 12.65 -1.92
C LEU A 456 12.07 12.49 -3.43
N ARG A 457 11.59 11.38 -3.99
CA ARG A 457 11.60 11.09 -5.43
C ARG A 457 10.18 11.04 -5.96
N THR A 458 10.04 11.50 -7.20
CA THR A 458 8.78 11.44 -7.95
C THR A 458 9.01 10.64 -9.20
N ILE A 459 8.12 9.68 -9.43
CA ILE A 459 8.30 8.69 -10.48
C ILE A 459 6.96 8.46 -11.17
N ASP A 460 6.98 8.39 -12.50
CA ASP A 460 5.78 8.20 -13.29
C ASP A 460 5.58 6.73 -13.63
N GLU A 461 4.43 6.21 -13.23
CA GLU A 461 4.08 4.81 -13.35
C GLU A 461 2.74 4.61 -14.02
N HIS A 462 2.53 3.37 -14.45
CA HIS A 462 1.27 2.94 -15.02
C HIS A 462 0.30 2.52 -13.92
N SER A 463 -1.00 2.68 -14.17
CA SER A 463 -2.03 2.26 -13.23
C SER A 463 -3.18 1.46 -13.87
N VAL A 464 -3.78 0.60 -13.06
CA VAL A 464 -4.99 -0.17 -13.38
C VAL A 464 -6.04 0.12 -12.31
N VAL A 465 -7.25 0.47 -12.74
CA VAL A 465 -8.39 0.69 -11.85
C VAL A 465 -9.31 -0.52 -11.86
N TYR A 466 -9.59 -1.05 -10.67
CA TYR A 466 -10.43 -2.23 -10.45
C TYR A 466 -11.86 -1.84 -10.10
N ASP A 467 -12.83 -2.63 -10.56
CA ASP A 467 -14.23 -2.54 -10.11
C ASP A 467 -14.33 -3.06 -8.67
N ILE A 468 -14.97 -2.28 -7.78
CA ILE A 468 -15.18 -2.57 -6.36
C ILE A 468 -15.89 -3.91 -6.10
N LYS A 469 -16.58 -4.46 -7.11
CA LYS A 469 -17.28 -5.76 -6.98
C LYS A 469 -16.35 -6.95 -6.78
N HIS A 470 -15.05 -6.78 -6.96
CA HIS A 470 -14.08 -7.85 -6.85
C HIS A 470 -13.03 -7.54 -5.78
N ASP A 471 -12.51 -8.59 -5.15
CA ASP A 471 -11.30 -8.48 -4.35
C ASP A 471 -10.20 -7.85 -5.23
N PHE A 472 -9.71 -6.71 -4.79
CA PHE A 472 -8.70 -5.91 -5.50
C PHE A 472 -7.29 -6.26 -4.99
N PHE A 473 -6.27 -5.47 -5.34
CA PHE A 473 -4.89 -5.73 -4.92
C PHE A 473 -4.74 -5.68 -3.40
N LYS A 474 -4.25 -6.77 -2.79
CA LYS A 474 -4.04 -6.89 -1.34
C LYS A 474 -2.56 -7.07 -1.01
N PRO A 475 -2.13 -6.75 0.22
CA PRO A 475 -0.77 -7.04 0.65
C PRO A 475 -0.40 -8.52 0.44
N GLY A 476 0.67 -8.78 -0.31
CA GLY A 476 1.06 -10.10 -0.78
C GLY A 476 0.73 -10.39 -2.25
N ASP A 477 0.03 -9.50 -2.95
CA ASP A 477 -0.09 -9.52 -4.42
C ASP A 477 1.06 -8.80 -5.13
N SER A 478 1.87 -8.01 -4.41
CA SER A 478 3.07 -7.38 -4.95
C SER A 478 4.00 -8.41 -5.61
N GLY A 479 4.57 -8.04 -6.76
CA GLY A 479 5.34 -8.91 -7.62
C GLY A 479 4.47 -9.69 -8.62
N SER A 480 3.14 -9.57 -8.56
CA SER A 480 2.27 -10.17 -9.57
C SER A 480 2.47 -9.54 -10.94
N LEU A 481 2.58 -10.39 -11.95
CA LEU A 481 2.62 -9.95 -13.34
C LEU A 481 1.24 -9.50 -13.78
N ILE A 482 1.21 -8.47 -14.61
CA ILE A 482 0.02 -7.99 -15.29
C ILE A 482 0.05 -8.49 -16.73
N TYR A 483 -1.10 -8.95 -17.20
CA TYR A 483 -1.31 -9.52 -18.52
C TYR A 483 -2.42 -8.76 -19.26
N ASP A 484 -2.38 -8.77 -20.58
CA ASP A 484 -3.54 -8.42 -21.39
C ASP A 484 -4.41 -9.64 -21.72
N GLU A 485 -5.51 -9.41 -22.44
CA GLU A 485 -6.44 -10.46 -22.91
C GLU A 485 -5.78 -11.54 -23.80
N ARG A 486 -4.61 -11.26 -24.36
CA ARG A 486 -3.81 -12.19 -25.19
C ARG A 486 -2.72 -12.89 -24.37
N GLY A 487 -2.71 -12.74 -23.05
CA GLY A 487 -1.68 -13.29 -22.17
C GLY A 487 -0.30 -12.68 -22.37
N ARG A 488 -0.20 -11.50 -22.98
CA ARG A 488 1.07 -10.77 -23.06
C ARG A 488 1.34 -10.14 -21.71
N ILE A 489 2.55 -10.32 -21.18
CA ILE A 489 2.97 -9.65 -19.95
C ILE A 489 3.16 -8.17 -20.29
N VAL A 490 2.44 -7.30 -19.59
CA VAL A 490 2.49 -5.84 -19.80
C VAL A 490 3.32 -5.14 -18.72
N GLY A 491 3.52 -5.79 -17.57
CA GLY A 491 4.32 -5.25 -16.48
C GLY A 491 4.22 -6.06 -15.20
N MET A 492 4.74 -5.49 -14.11
CA MET A 492 4.73 -6.10 -12.78
C MET A 492 4.15 -5.12 -11.76
N ALA A 493 3.10 -5.55 -11.05
CA ALA A 493 2.45 -4.76 -10.02
C ALA A 493 3.30 -4.76 -8.75
N PHE A 494 3.56 -3.57 -8.21
CA PHE A 494 4.35 -3.42 -6.98
C PHE A 494 3.59 -2.76 -5.84
N GLY A 495 2.45 -2.13 -6.11
CA GLY A 495 1.72 -1.40 -5.09
C GLY A 495 0.27 -1.15 -5.43
N GLY A 496 -0.46 -0.68 -4.42
CA GLY A 496 -1.86 -0.33 -4.54
C GLY A 496 -2.24 0.85 -3.64
N GLN A 497 -3.26 1.58 -4.05
CA GLN A 497 -3.85 2.71 -3.34
C GLN A 497 -5.38 2.65 -3.42
N MET A 498 -6.03 3.47 -2.58
CA MET A 498 -7.46 3.53 -2.37
C MET A 498 -8.03 2.16 -2.07
N THR A 499 -7.50 1.55 -0.99
CA THR A 499 -7.76 0.15 -0.64
C THR A 499 -7.51 -0.76 -1.84
N GLY A 500 -6.40 -0.60 -2.56
CA GLY A 500 -6.07 -1.47 -3.72
C GLY A 500 -6.93 -1.31 -4.97
N GLN A 501 -7.91 -0.40 -5.02
CA GLN A 501 -8.68 -0.12 -6.25
C GLN A 501 -7.81 0.43 -7.37
N ILE A 502 -6.75 1.17 -7.02
CA ILE A 502 -5.73 1.66 -7.96
C ILE A 502 -4.48 0.82 -7.76
N VAL A 503 -4.10 0.04 -8.77
CA VAL A 503 -2.87 -0.75 -8.78
C VAL A 503 -1.84 -0.05 -9.64
N VAL A 504 -0.65 0.16 -9.09
CA VAL A 504 0.48 0.72 -9.83
C VAL A 504 1.44 -0.38 -10.23
N PHE A 505 2.01 -0.25 -11.43
CA PHE A 505 2.88 -1.27 -12.00
C PHE A 505 3.95 -0.68 -12.91
N THR A 506 5.11 -1.34 -12.92
CA THR A 506 6.22 -1.03 -13.81
C THR A 506 6.01 -1.70 -15.16
N HIS A 507 6.12 -0.96 -16.25
CA HIS A 507 5.99 -1.50 -17.60
C HIS A 507 7.04 -2.58 -17.89
N ILE A 508 6.67 -3.62 -18.65
CA ILE A 508 7.53 -4.76 -18.93
C ILE A 508 8.82 -4.35 -19.67
N ASP A 509 8.76 -3.38 -20.59
CA ASP A 509 9.95 -2.94 -21.32
C ASP A 509 11.00 -2.33 -20.39
N ASN A 510 10.57 -1.51 -19.42
CA ASN A 510 11.47 -0.88 -18.45
C ASN A 510 12.05 -1.94 -17.51
N LEU A 511 11.21 -2.88 -17.05
CA LEU A 511 11.63 -3.99 -16.20
C LEU A 511 12.69 -4.87 -16.89
N ILE A 512 12.46 -5.25 -18.15
CA ILE A 512 13.40 -6.10 -18.89
C ILE A 512 14.70 -5.35 -19.18
N ALA A 513 14.64 -4.07 -19.52
CA ALA A 513 15.84 -3.27 -19.73
C ALA A 513 16.70 -3.20 -18.46
N ASP A 514 16.09 -2.97 -17.31
CA ASP A 514 16.83 -2.90 -16.03
C ASP A 514 17.38 -4.26 -15.61
N VAL A 515 16.62 -5.36 -15.78
CA VAL A 515 17.13 -6.72 -15.55
C VAL A 515 18.37 -7.00 -16.39
N LYS A 516 18.33 -6.68 -17.69
CA LYS A 516 19.50 -6.90 -18.56
C LYS A 516 20.71 -6.08 -18.12
N ASP A 517 20.49 -4.82 -17.74
CA ASP A 517 21.58 -3.96 -17.30
C ASP A 517 22.21 -4.44 -15.99
N GLN A 518 21.40 -4.87 -15.02
CA GLN A 518 21.88 -5.36 -13.73
C GLN A 518 22.57 -6.73 -13.83
N THR A 519 22.09 -7.61 -14.71
CA THR A 519 22.59 -8.99 -14.79
C THR A 519 23.60 -9.22 -15.91
N GLY A 520 23.76 -8.26 -16.82
CA GLY A 520 24.53 -8.43 -18.06
C GLY A 520 23.90 -9.43 -19.05
N ALA A 521 22.63 -9.81 -18.86
CA ALA A 521 21.99 -10.78 -19.72
C ALA A 521 21.62 -10.16 -21.07
N GLU A 522 21.87 -10.88 -22.17
CA GLU A 522 21.48 -10.41 -23.50
C GLU A 522 19.97 -10.55 -23.72
N ARG A 523 19.38 -11.58 -23.09
CA ARG A 523 17.97 -11.96 -23.26
C ARG A 523 17.32 -12.38 -21.94
N VAL A 524 16.09 -11.91 -21.75
CA VAL A 524 15.19 -12.29 -20.65
C VAL A 524 13.95 -12.91 -21.26
N VAL A 525 13.54 -14.07 -20.77
CA VAL A 525 12.37 -14.82 -21.27
C VAL A 525 11.58 -15.42 -20.12
N PHE A 526 10.27 -15.56 -20.29
CA PHE A 526 9.43 -16.31 -19.35
C PHE A 526 9.28 -17.75 -19.79
N TYR A 527 9.14 -18.64 -18.82
CA TYR A 527 8.96 -20.06 -19.05
C TYR A 527 7.72 -20.33 -19.91
N GLY A 528 7.86 -21.26 -20.87
CA GLY A 528 6.80 -21.63 -21.80
C GLY A 528 6.52 -20.60 -22.89
N GLN A 529 7.27 -19.49 -22.92
CA GLN A 529 7.34 -18.65 -24.11
C GLN A 529 8.06 -19.45 -25.20
N GLU A 530 7.30 -19.93 -26.20
CA GLU A 530 7.86 -20.44 -27.44
C GLU A 530 8.73 -19.32 -28.04
N GLU A 531 9.93 -19.68 -28.53
CA GLU A 531 10.72 -18.70 -29.24
C GLU A 531 9.85 -18.14 -30.36
N PRO A 532 9.79 -16.81 -30.54
CA PRO A 532 9.13 -16.27 -31.72
C PRO A 532 9.83 -16.96 -32.89
N VAL A 533 9.11 -17.87 -33.54
CA VAL A 533 9.46 -18.32 -34.87
C VAL A 533 9.55 -17.00 -35.61
N GLU A 534 10.77 -16.60 -36.01
CA GLU A 534 10.94 -15.40 -36.84
C GLU A 534 9.83 -15.52 -37.88
N GLU A 535 8.83 -14.63 -37.80
CA GLU A 535 7.83 -14.51 -38.84
C GLU A 535 8.69 -14.11 -40.03
N TYR A 536 9.15 -15.10 -40.79
CA TYR A 536 9.72 -14.87 -42.09
C TYR A 536 8.65 -14.06 -42.76
N ASP A 537 8.93 -12.77 -42.96
CA ASP A 537 8.13 -11.89 -43.79
C ASP A 537 8.01 -12.64 -45.11
N VAL A 538 6.90 -13.36 -45.26
CA VAL A 538 6.45 -13.87 -46.54
C VAL A 538 5.93 -12.63 -47.22
N ASP A 539 6.88 -11.79 -47.63
CA ASP A 539 6.66 -10.70 -48.56
C ASP A 539 5.95 -11.33 -49.75
N GLN A 540 4.67 -10.99 -49.84
CA GLN A 540 3.77 -11.48 -50.86
C GLN A 540 4.28 -11.00 -52.22
N ASN A 541 4.74 -11.96 -53.02
CA ASN A 541 4.80 -11.87 -54.48
C ASN A 541 3.44 -11.53 -55.08
#